data_AF-A0A291TID6-F1
#
_entry.id   AF-A0A291TID6-F1
#
_cell.length_a   1.000
_cell.length_b   1.000
_cell.length_c   1.000
_cell.angle_alpha   90.00
_cell.angle_beta   90.00
_cell.angle_gamma   90.00
#
_symmetry.space_group_name_H-M   'P 1'
#
loop_
_entity.id
_entity.type
_entity.pdbx_description
1 polymer ?
#
loop_
_entity_poly.entity_id
_entity_poly.type
_entity_poly.pdbx_seq_one_letter_code
_entity_poly.pdbx_strand_id
1 'polypeptide(L)'
;MANRLVDSKNSITRAGRWLAARGAALFAELSEFQQRIWVVSIVNDTYTDTFIVNEGSFEEPMQWMRRKQYNADMLQRVDAMQRSQVIQFELGDIRHRLMRVK
;
A
#
# COMPACT_ATOMS: atom_id res chain seq x y z
N MET A 1 53.40 0.59 -6.28
CA MET A 1 52.33 -0.44 -6.24
C MET A 1 51.34 -0.19 -5.09
N ALA A 2 50.64 0.95 -5.05
CA ALA A 2 49.76 1.31 -3.91
C ALA A 2 48.26 1.47 -4.27
N ASN A 3 47.89 1.44 -5.55
CA ASN A 3 46.53 1.80 -5.99
C ASN A 3 45.48 0.69 -5.94
N ARG A 4 45.87 -0.57 -5.64
CA ARG A 4 44.94 -1.72 -5.71
C ARG A 4 44.14 -1.96 -4.42
N LEU A 5 44.63 -1.46 -3.28
CA LEU A 5 44.01 -1.66 -1.96
C LEU A 5 42.90 -0.64 -1.66
N VAL A 6 42.95 0.55 -2.26
CA VAL A 6 41.94 1.60 -2.06
C VAL A 6 40.66 1.29 -2.87
N ASP A 7 40.82 0.69 -4.05
CA ASP A 7 39.71 0.37 -4.96
C ASP A 7 38.78 -0.72 -4.37
N SER A 8 39.35 -1.75 -3.73
CA SER A 8 38.61 -2.82 -3.06
C SER A 8 37.81 -2.31 -1.85
N LYS A 9 38.37 -1.40 -1.04
CA LYS A 9 37.67 -0.78 0.10
C LYS A 9 36.48 0.08 -0.32
N ASN A 10 36.58 0.77 -1.45
CA ASN A 10 35.51 1.59 -2.02
C ASN A 10 34.37 0.75 -2.63
N SER A 11 34.69 -0.41 -3.20
CA SER A 11 33.68 -1.35 -3.72
C SER A 11 32.80 -1.93 -2.61
N ILE A 12 33.42 -2.36 -1.50
CA ILE A 12 32.71 -2.97 -0.35
C ILE A 12 31.79 -1.96 0.35
N THR A 13 32.24 -0.70 0.50
CA THR A 13 31.41 0.37 1.08
C THR A 13 30.23 0.76 0.19
N ARG A 14 30.36 0.68 -1.14
CA ARG A 14 29.25 0.91 -2.08
C ARG A 14 28.23 -0.23 -2.06
N ALA A 15 28.70 -1.49 -1.99
CA ALA A 15 27.83 -2.66 -1.92
C ALA A 15 26.98 -2.69 -0.65
N GLY A 16 27.57 -2.37 0.51
CA GLY A 16 26.83 -2.27 1.78
C GLY A 16 25.77 -1.17 1.76
N ARG A 17 26.04 -0.05 1.10
CA ARG A 17 25.10 1.07 0.98
C ARG A 17 23.88 0.74 0.12
N TRP A 18 24.06 -0.05 -0.94
CA TRP A 18 22.95 -0.51 -1.80
C TRP A 18 22.02 -1.48 -1.07
N LEU A 19 22.58 -2.44 -0.33
CA LEU A 19 21.78 -3.36 0.50
C LEU A 19 20.98 -2.60 1.57
N ALA A 20 21.62 -1.65 2.26
CA ALA A 20 20.96 -0.82 3.26
C ALA A 20 19.83 0.03 2.65
N ALA A 21 20.05 0.63 1.47
CA ALA A 21 19.03 1.39 0.78
C ALA A 21 17.83 0.54 0.36
N ARG A 22 18.07 -0.69 -0.13
CA ARG A 22 17.00 -1.65 -0.46
C ARG A 22 16.22 -2.08 0.77
N GLY A 23 16.91 -2.36 1.88
CA GLY A 23 16.27 -2.66 3.15
C GLY A 23 15.38 -1.51 3.61
N ALA A 24 15.89 -0.28 3.61
CA ALA A 24 15.13 0.90 3.99
C ALA A 24 13.89 1.12 3.10
N ALA A 25 14.00 0.90 1.79
CA ALA A 25 12.87 1.02 0.87
C ALA A 25 11.76 0.00 1.17
N LEU A 26 12.12 -1.26 1.41
CA LEU A 26 11.15 -2.31 1.80
C LEU A 26 10.47 -1.98 3.13
N PHE A 27 11.23 -1.52 4.13
CA PHE A 27 10.66 -1.10 5.41
C PHE A 27 9.73 0.11 5.27
N ALA A 28 10.07 1.07 4.41
CA ALA A 28 9.23 2.22 4.15
C ALA A 28 7.91 1.81 3.49
N GLU A 29 7.97 0.89 2.52
CA GLU A 29 6.78 0.35 1.84
C GLU A 29 5.87 -0.44 2.80
N LEU A 30 6.46 -1.31 3.64
CA LEU A 30 5.73 -2.04 4.68
C LEU A 30 5.09 -1.08 5.70
N SER A 31 5.83 -0.06 6.12
CA SER A 31 5.32 0.92 7.07
C SER A 31 4.21 1.79 6.47
N GLU A 32 4.30 2.12 5.19
CA GLU A 32 3.33 2.98 4.53
C GLU A 32 1.98 2.29 4.41
N PHE A 33 1.91 1.02 3.99
CA PHE A 33 0.61 0.34 3.90
C PHE A 33 -0.03 0.17 5.28
N GLN A 34 0.74 -0.20 6.32
CA GLN A 34 0.22 -0.39 7.69
C GLN A 34 -0.35 0.88 8.30
N GLN A 35 -0.01 2.05 7.76
CA GLN A 35 -0.52 3.33 8.24
C GLN A 35 -1.80 3.77 7.54
N ARG A 36 -2.23 3.09 6.48
CA ARG A 36 -3.40 3.47 5.69
C ARG A 36 -4.70 3.16 6.44
N ILE A 37 -5.62 4.11 6.39
CA ILE A 37 -6.97 3.95 6.93
C ILE A 37 -7.95 4.32 5.82
N TRP A 38 -8.94 3.46 5.62
CA TRP A 38 -10.01 3.67 4.66
C TRP A 38 -11.33 3.86 5.36
N VAL A 39 -12.15 4.77 4.85
CA VAL A 39 -13.59 4.77 5.10
C VAL A 39 -14.23 4.15 3.87
N VAL A 40 -14.97 3.07 4.07
CA VAL A 40 -15.66 2.34 3.00
C VAL A 40 -17.15 2.41 3.24
N SER A 41 -17.89 3.03 2.32
CA SER A 41 -19.35 3.03 2.32
C SER A 41 -19.86 2.05 1.27
N ILE A 42 -20.68 1.11 1.69
CA ILE A 42 -21.39 0.17 0.82
C ILE A 42 -22.82 0.70 0.67
N VAL A 43 -23.11 1.22 -0.52
CA VAL A 43 -24.37 1.87 -0.87
C VAL A 43 -25.22 0.88 -1.66
N ASN A 44 -26.35 0.53 -1.06
CA ASN A 44 -27.44 -0.21 -1.69
C ASN A 44 -28.61 0.74 -1.96
N ASP A 45 -29.65 0.27 -2.64
CA ASP A 45 -30.82 1.10 -2.95
C ASP A 45 -31.61 1.56 -1.72
N THR A 46 -31.53 0.81 -0.61
CA THR A 46 -32.36 1.02 0.58
C THR A 46 -31.58 1.53 1.79
N TYR A 47 -30.26 1.31 1.84
CA TYR A 47 -29.43 1.73 2.98
C TYR A 47 -27.96 1.87 2.58
N THR A 48 -27.18 2.49 3.45
CA THR A 48 -25.73 2.64 3.29
C THR A 48 -25.03 2.22 4.58
N ASP A 49 -24.18 1.21 4.47
CA ASP A 49 -23.31 0.78 5.57
C ASP A 49 -21.95 1.45 5.44
N THR A 50 -21.38 1.97 6.53
CA THR A 50 -20.06 2.59 6.52
C THR A 50 -19.12 1.88 7.49
N PHE A 51 -17.92 1.55 7.00
CA PHE A 51 -16.89 0.81 7.71
C PHE A 51 -15.60 1.60 7.75
N ILE A 52 -14.86 1.49 8.85
CA ILE A 52 -13.48 1.96 8.96
C ILE A 52 -12.58 0.74 8.84
N VAL A 53 -11.70 0.76 7.84
CA VAL A 53 -10.74 -0.32 7.57
C VAL A 53 -9.35 0.21 7.87
N ASN A 54 -8.71 -0.35 8.90
CA ASN A 54 -7.34 -0.01 9.28
C ASN A 54 -6.39 -1.08 8.74
N GLU A 55 -5.51 -0.71 7.81
CA GLU A 55 -4.56 -1.64 7.20
C GLU A 55 -3.50 -2.15 8.19
N GLY A 56 -3.23 -1.41 9.27
CA GLY A 56 -2.28 -1.84 10.32
C GLY A 56 -2.75 -3.07 11.11
N SER A 57 -4.01 -3.47 10.98
CA SER A 57 -4.56 -4.70 11.57
C SER A 57 -4.45 -5.92 10.65
N PHE A 58 -3.91 -5.77 9.44
CA PHE A 58 -3.80 -6.85 8.45
C PHE A 58 -2.34 -7.26 8.20
N GLU A 59 -2.18 -8.48 7.68
CA GLU A 59 -0.89 -9.05 7.33
C GLU A 59 -0.51 -8.75 5.87
N GLU A 60 -1.53 -8.60 5.01
CA GLU A 60 -1.36 -8.29 3.60
C GLU A 60 -1.99 -6.92 3.23
N PRO A 61 -1.40 -6.17 2.29
CA PRO A 61 -2.01 -4.95 1.78
C PRO A 61 -3.37 -5.22 1.12
N MET A 62 -4.35 -4.36 1.40
CA MET A 62 -5.71 -4.40 0.82
C MET A 62 -6.45 -5.71 1.13
N GLN A 63 -6.08 -6.41 2.20
CA GLN A 63 -6.63 -7.72 2.56
C GLN A 63 -8.15 -7.70 2.70
N TRP A 64 -8.72 -6.61 3.24
CA TRP A 64 -10.17 -6.44 3.33
C TRP A 64 -10.84 -6.41 1.95
N MET A 65 -10.30 -5.62 1.01
CA MET A 65 -10.82 -5.51 -0.37
C MET A 65 -10.69 -6.83 -1.13
N ARG A 66 -9.57 -7.55 -0.95
CA ARG A 66 -9.37 -8.89 -1.52
C ARG A 66 -10.45 -9.86 -1.02
N ARG A 67 -10.77 -9.85 0.28
CA ARG A 67 -11.86 -10.65 0.85
C ARG A 67 -13.24 -10.27 0.30
N LYS A 68 -13.42 -9.02 -0.13
CA LYS A 68 -14.61 -8.52 -0.83
C LYS A 68 -14.56 -8.75 -2.35
N GLN A 69 -13.59 -9.52 -2.83
CA GLN A 69 -13.45 -9.93 -4.23
C GLN A 69 -13.23 -8.76 -5.21
N TYR A 70 -12.56 -7.70 -4.75
CA TYR A 70 -12.08 -6.66 -5.66
C TYR A 70 -11.08 -7.26 -6.65
N ASN A 71 -11.26 -6.96 -7.93
CA ASN A 71 -10.35 -7.44 -8.97
C ASN A 71 -9.01 -6.69 -8.96
N ALA A 72 -8.03 -7.20 -9.71
CA ALA A 72 -6.67 -6.64 -9.74
C ALA A 72 -6.64 -5.14 -10.13
N ASP A 73 -7.42 -4.75 -11.14
CA ASP A 73 -7.47 -3.35 -11.62
C ASP A 73 -8.07 -2.42 -10.56
N MET A 74 -9.10 -2.87 -9.84
CA MET A 74 -9.68 -2.12 -8.72
C MET A 74 -8.68 -1.96 -7.59
N LEU A 75 -7.97 -3.03 -7.23
CA LEU A 75 -6.94 -3.00 -6.19
C LEU A 75 -5.81 -2.04 -6.55
N GLN A 76 -5.34 -2.07 -7.80
CA GLN A 76 -4.31 -1.14 -8.28
C GLN A 76 -4.77 0.32 -8.19
N ARG A 77 -6.05 0.59 -8.52
CA ARG A 77 -6.63 1.94 -8.39
C ARG A 77 -6.74 2.39 -6.93
N VAL A 78 -7.09 1.48 -6.01
CA VAL A 78 -7.13 1.77 -4.56
C VAL A 78 -5.71 2.04 -4.04
N ASP A 79 -4.75 1.22 -4.42
CA ASP A 79 -3.35 1.35 -3.98
C ASP A 79 -2.71 2.68 -4.40
N ALA A 80 -3.06 3.15 -5.60
CA ALA A 80 -2.60 4.45 -6.12
C ALA A 80 -3.28 5.67 -5.47
N MET A 81 -4.31 5.49 -4.63
CA MET A 81 -5.05 6.59 -4.04
C MET A 81 -4.16 7.43 -3.13
N GLN A 82 -4.22 8.75 -3.30
CA GLN A 82 -3.64 9.71 -2.36
C GLN A 82 -4.58 9.96 -1.18
N ARG A 83 -4.04 10.50 -0.09
CA ARG A 83 -4.83 10.89 1.08
C ARG A 83 -5.96 11.84 0.68
N SER A 84 -7.12 11.66 1.29
CA SER A 84 -8.37 12.38 1.02
C SER A 84 -8.98 12.17 -0.37
N GLN A 85 -8.39 11.30 -1.20
CA GLN A 85 -9.05 10.87 -2.43
C GLN A 85 -10.21 9.93 -2.14
N VAL A 86 -11.20 9.98 -3.02
CA VAL A 86 -12.40 9.15 -2.99
C VAL A 86 -12.55 8.49 -4.34
N ILE A 87 -12.76 7.18 -4.35
CA ILE A 87 -13.10 6.43 -5.55
C ILE A 87 -14.32 5.57 -5.31
N GLN A 88 -15.05 5.28 -6.38
CA GLN A 88 -16.24 4.44 -6.35
C GLN A 88 -16.07 3.27 -7.31
N PHE A 89 -16.54 2.11 -6.88
CA PHE A 89 -16.63 0.89 -7.68
C PHE A 89 -18.04 0.33 -7.63
N GLU A 90 -18.41 -0.34 -8.70
CA GLU A 90 -19.62 -1.15 -8.79
C GLU A 90 -19.21 -2.61 -8.69
N LEU A 91 -19.72 -3.31 -7.67
CA LEU A 91 -19.51 -4.73 -7.44
C LEU A 91 -20.88 -5.41 -7.55
N GLY A 92 -21.23 -5.83 -8.76
CA GLY A 92 -22.60 -6.25 -9.07
C GLY A 92 -23.56 -5.06 -8.93
N ASP A 93 -24.65 -5.26 -8.18
CA ASP A 93 -25.66 -4.22 -7.93
C ASP A 93 -25.32 -3.30 -6.75
N ILE A 94 -24.14 -3.47 -6.15
CA ILE A 94 -23.73 -2.76 -4.94
C ILE A 94 -22.65 -1.74 -5.27
N ARG A 95 -22.81 -0.51 -4.79
CA ARG A 95 -21.82 0.56 -4.96
C ARG A 95 -20.92 0.67 -3.75
N HIS A 96 -19.62 0.49 -3.95
CA HIS A 96 -18.62 0.69 -2.91
C HIS A 96 -17.93 2.03 -3.12
N ARG A 97 -17.97 2.90 -2.11
CA ARG A 97 -17.26 4.18 -2.08
C ARG A 97 -16.14 4.11 -1.06
N LEU A 98 -14.90 4.30 -1.49
CA LEU A 98 -13.72 4.26 -0.62
C LEU A 98 -13.13 5.65 -0.53
N MET A 99 -12.76 6.06 0.68
CA MET A 99 -11.99 7.26 0.95
C MET A 99 -10.70 6.91 1.68
N ARG A 100 -9.56 7.40 1.19
CA ARG A 100 -8.30 7.31 1.93
C ARG A 100 -8.26 8.38 3.00
N VAL A 101 -8.17 8.01 4.27
CA VAL A 101 -8.11 8.96 5.40
C VAL A 101 -6.68 9.33 5.74
N LYS A 102 -5.79 8.32 5.79
CA LYS A 102 -4.38 8.45 6.15
C LYS A 102 -3.50 7.91 5.03
#